data_AF-A0A7X0V9D0-F1
#
_entry.id   AF-A0A7X0V9D0-F1
#
_cell.length_a   1.000
_cell.length_b   1.000
_cell.length_c   1.000
_cell.angle_alpha   90.00
_cell.angle_beta   90.00
_cell.angle_gamma   90.00
#
_symmetry.space_group_name_H-M   'P 1'
#
loop_
_entity.id
_entity.type
_entity.pdbx_description
1 polymer ?
#
loop_
_entity_poly.entity_id
_entity_poly.type
_entity_poly.pdbx_seq_one_letter_code
_entity_poly.pdbx_strand_id
1 'polypeptide(L)'
;MQTLGDLAFTAALAGAPLLVLTTCIMLLSSPQPRWVTFSTASLGVASGVGFVAYWFLWGRSFDLVDAERPDSPALELGQLAAAATFAVAGAGVVALWCGRRLSARKRRTAALTTYRR
;
A
#
# COMPACT_ATOMS: atom_id res chain seq x y z
N MET A 1 11.53 26.14 -1.74
CA MET A 1 10.39 25.56 -2.46
C MET A 1 10.57 24.04 -2.41
N GLN A 2 9.80 23.34 -1.57
CA GLN A 2 9.85 21.87 -1.55
C GLN A 2 9.22 21.38 -2.85
N THR A 3 10.04 20.78 -3.71
CA THR A 3 9.58 20.21 -4.97
C THR A 3 8.67 19.02 -4.64
N LEU A 4 7.64 18.80 -5.46
CA LEU A 4 6.76 17.62 -5.36
C LEU A 4 7.57 16.31 -5.26
N GLY A 5 8.78 16.28 -5.83
CA GLY A 5 9.74 15.19 -5.70
C GLY A 5 10.23 14.93 -4.27
N ASP A 6 10.43 15.95 -3.45
CA ASP A 6 10.88 15.81 -2.05
C ASP A 6 9.79 15.21 -1.15
N LEU A 7 8.54 15.61 -1.38
CA LEU A 7 7.37 15.05 -0.70
C LEU A 7 7.08 13.62 -1.16
N ALA A 8 7.24 13.33 -2.45
CA ALA A 8 7.13 11.97 -2.98
C ALA A 8 8.24 11.06 -2.42
N PHE A 9 9.48 11.54 -2.34
CA PHE A 9 10.63 10.82 -1.78
C PHE A 9 10.42 10.49 -0.29
N THR A 10 9.98 11.47 0.52
CA THR A 10 9.74 11.25 1.95
C THR A 10 8.52 10.39 2.23
N ALA A 11 7.42 10.58 1.50
CA ALA A 11 6.23 9.74 1.61
C ALA A 11 6.53 8.28 1.19
N ALA A 12 7.37 8.11 0.16
CA ALA A 12 7.80 6.81 -0.34
C ALA A 12 8.71 6.06 0.65
N LEU A 13 9.72 6.74 1.19
CA LEU A 13 10.69 6.17 2.13
C LEU A 13 10.02 5.75 3.45
N ALA A 14 9.02 6.50 3.90
CA ALA A 14 8.23 6.15 5.09
C ALA A 14 7.15 5.10 4.80
N GLY A 15 6.53 5.15 3.62
CA GLY A 15 5.39 4.32 3.26
C GLY A 15 5.72 2.84 3.06
N ALA A 16 6.83 2.53 2.38
CA ALA A 16 7.27 1.16 2.10
C ALA A 16 7.53 0.32 3.37
N PRO A 17 8.35 0.77 4.35
CA PRO A 17 8.57 0.02 5.58
C PRO A 17 7.31 -0.10 6.44
N LEU A 18 6.42 0.91 6.44
CA LEU A 18 5.13 0.83 7.13
C LEU A 18 4.21 -0.21 6.51
N LEU A 19 4.17 -0.32 5.18
CA LEU A 19 3.42 -1.35 4.46
C LEU A 19 3.98 -2.74 4.76
N VAL A 20 5.30 -2.93 4.72
CA VAL A 20 5.94 -4.20 5.07
C VAL A 20 5.67 -4.58 6.53
N LEU A 21 5.83 -3.64 7.46
CA LEU A 21 5.57 -3.87 8.89
C LEU A 21 4.10 -4.20 9.15
N THR A 22 3.16 -3.47 8.54
CA THR A 22 1.72 -3.75 8.71
C THR A 22 1.33 -5.11 8.14
N THR A 23 1.91 -5.50 7.00
CA THR A 23 1.71 -6.82 6.38
C THR A 23 2.29 -7.94 7.25
N CYS A 24 3.54 -7.79 7.74
CA CYS A 24 4.19 -8.75 8.63
C CYS A 24 3.44 -8.91 9.96
N ILE A 25 3.03 -7.81 10.60
CA ILE A 25 2.23 -7.84 11.83
C ILE A 25 0.89 -8.56 11.55
N MET A 26 0.25 -8.31 10.40
CA MET A 26 -0.99 -8.99 10.02
C MET A 26 -0.82 -10.51 9.89
N LEU A 27 0.28 -10.96 9.32
CA LEU A 27 0.58 -12.38 9.10
C LEU A 27 0.95 -13.10 10.40
N LEU A 28 1.70 -12.42 11.29
CA LEU A 28 2.13 -12.97 12.57
C LEU A 28 1.00 -13.04 13.62
N SER A 29 0.00 -12.15 13.55
CA SER A 29 -0.92 -11.91 14.68
C SER A 29 -2.16 -12.81 14.73
N SER A 30 -2.44 -13.70 13.76
CA SER A 30 -3.72 -14.42 13.77
C SER A 30 -3.72 -15.72 12.95
N PRO A 31 -4.28 -16.84 13.48
CA PRO A 31 -4.64 -18.00 12.67
C PRO A 31 -5.78 -17.59 11.73
N GLN A 32 -5.44 -17.26 10.50
CA GLN A 32 -6.39 -16.73 9.51
C GLN A 32 -6.81 -17.77 8.48
N PRO A 33 -8.03 -17.65 7.94
CA PRO A 33 -8.42 -18.38 6.74
C PRO A 33 -7.46 -18.02 5.60
N ARG A 34 -6.95 -19.06 4.93
CA ARG A 34 -5.87 -19.00 3.92
C ARG A 34 -6.12 -17.95 2.83
N TRP A 35 -7.38 -17.74 2.47
CA TRP A 35 -7.80 -16.73 1.49
C TRP A 35 -7.46 -15.29 1.90
N VAL A 36 -7.57 -14.94 3.18
CA VAL A 36 -7.29 -13.57 3.65
C VAL A 36 -5.77 -13.32 3.61
N THR A 37 -4.98 -14.31 4.00
CA THR A 37 -3.52 -14.26 3.86
C THR A 37 -3.12 -14.07 2.40
N PHE A 38 -3.77 -14.80 1.48
CA PHE A 38 -3.50 -14.69 0.06
C PHE A 38 -3.86 -13.30 -0.49
N SER A 39 -5.03 -12.76 -0.15
CA SER A 39 -5.44 -11.41 -0.58
C SER A 39 -4.54 -10.31 -0.02
N THR A 40 -4.15 -10.40 1.25
CA THR A 40 -3.23 -9.42 1.85
C THR A 40 -1.84 -9.52 1.21
N ALA A 41 -1.35 -10.74 0.94
CA ALA A 41 -0.08 -10.94 0.27
C ALA A 41 -0.11 -10.41 -1.18
N SER A 42 -1.17 -10.69 -1.95
CA SER A 42 -1.29 -10.21 -3.32
C SER A 42 -1.40 -8.68 -3.39
N LEU A 43 -2.15 -8.06 -2.48
CA LEU A 43 -2.20 -6.60 -2.34
C LEU A 43 -0.83 -6.03 -1.93
N GLY A 44 -0.11 -6.70 -1.03
CA GLY A 44 1.26 -6.32 -0.65
C GLY A 44 2.22 -6.35 -1.84
N VAL A 45 2.18 -7.42 -2.64
CA VAL A 45 2.99 -7.55 -3.87
C VAL A 45 2.60 -6.48 -4.89
N ALA A 46 1.31 -6.28 -5.15
CA ALA A 46 0.83 -5.25 -6.09
C ALA A 46 1.27 -3.85 -5.66
N SER A 47 1.19 -3.55 -4.36
CA SER A 47 1.68 -2.30 -3.79
C SER A 47 3.19 -2.16 -3.99
N GLY A 48 3.97 -3.19 -3.65
CA GLY A 48 5.43 -3.20 -3.85
C GLY A 48 5.83 -3.02 -5.32
N VAL A 49 5.16 -3.70 -6.25
CA VAL A 49 5.42 -3.57 -7.69
C VAL A 49 5.06 -2.17 -8.18
N GLY A 50 3.90 -1.63 -7.80
CA GLY A 50 3.49 -0.27 -8.14
C GLY A 50 4.48 0.78 -7.61
N PHE A 51 5.00 0.57 -6.41
CA PHE A 51 6.02 1.42 -5.81
C PHE A 51 7.34 1.40 -6.60
N VAL A 52 7.88 0.21 -6.87
CA VAL A 52 9.12 0.06 -7.63
C VAL A 52 8.98 0.63 -9.05
N ALA A 53 7.84 0.37 -9.70
CA ALA A 53 7.55 0.91 -11.02
C ALA A 53 7.49 2.45 -11.00
N TYR A 54 6.83 3.04 -10.01
CA TYR A 54 6.79 4.49 -9.84
C TYR A 54 8.21 5.06 -9.68
N TRP A 55 9.04 4.44 -8.83
CA TRP A 55 10.41 4.91 -8.61
C TRP A 55 11.29 4.84 -9.85
N PHE A 56 11.18 3.74 -10.60
CA PHE A 56 11.90 3.57 -11.85
C PHE A 56 11.49 4.61 -12.89
N LEU A 57 10.19 4.86 -13.04
CA LEU A 57 9.65 5.87 -13.96
C LEU A 57 9.99 7.29 -13.51
N TRP A 58 10.05 7.53 -12.20
CA TRP A 58 10.46 8.80 -11.62
C TRP A 58 11.93 9.11 -11.92
N GLY A 59 12.83 8.14 -11.75
CA GLY A 59 14.23 8.29 -12.15
C GLY A 59 14.39 8.60 -13.65
N ARG A 60 13.56 7.97 -14.50
CA ARG A 60 13.56 8.25 -15.93
C ARG A 60 13.11 9.68 -16.29
N SER A 61 12.17 10.26 -15.54
CA SER A 61 11.81 11.68 -15.71
C SER A 61 12.99 12.58 -15.33
N PHE A 62 13.72 12.26 -14.26
CA PHE A 62 14.93 13.01 -13.89
C PHE A 62 15.99 12.96 -14.98
N ASP A 63 16.27 11.78 -15.54
CA ASP A 63 17.22 11.62 -16.65
C ASP A 63 16.84 12.48 -17.88
N LEU A 64 15.53 12.62 -18.16
CA LEU A 64 15.04 13.42 -19.28
C LEU A 64 15.14 14.92 -19.01
N VAL A 65 14.82 15.34 -17.78
CA VAL A 65 14.99 16.73 -17.32
C VAL A 65 16.45 17.14 -17.39
N ASP A 66 17.37 16.29 -16.92
CA ASP A 66 18.81 16.53 -16.97
C ASP A 66 19.35 16.57 -18.40
N ALA A 67 18.70 15.84 -19.32
CA ALA A 67 19.02 15.86 -20.75
C ALA A 67 18.32 17.00 -21.52
N GLU A 68 17.64 17.93 -20.84
CA GLU A 68 16.81 19.00 -21.42
C GLU A 68 15.75 18.49 -22.43
N ARG A 69 15.32 17.24 -22.26
CA ARG A 69 14.29 16.63 -23.10
C ARG A 69 12.93 16.74 -22.43
N PRO A 70 11.86 17.02 -23.19
CA PRO A 70 10.52 17.00 -22.65
C PRO A 70 10.13 15.59 -22.24
N ASP A 71 9.46 15.47 -21.09
CA ASP A 71 8.88 14.22 -20.65
C ASP A 71 7.84 13.72 -21.64
N SER A 72 7.86 12.40 -21.91
CA SER A 72 6.87 11.77 -22.77
C SER A 72 5.54 11.64 -22.03
N PRO A 73 4.38 11.90 -22.67
CA PRO A 73 3.07 11.68 -22.04
C PRO A 73 2.85 10.22 -21.61
N ALA A 74 3.52 9.26 -22.24
CA ALA A 74 3.48 7.86 -21.83
C ALA A 74 4.18 7.63 -20.47
N LEU A 75 5.22 8.42 -20.17
CA LEU A 75 5.96 8.35 -18.92
C LEU A 75 5.12 8.90 -17.76
N GLU A 76 4.45 10.04 -17.98
CA GLU A 76 3.54 10.64 -17.01
C GLU A 76 2.35 9.72 -16.70
N LEU A 77 1.72 9.15 -17.73
CA LEU A 77 0.66 8.14 -17.56
C LEU A 77 1.16 6.90 -16.80
N GLY A 78 2.38 6.45 -17.08
CA GLY A 78 3.01 5.35 -16.35
C GLY A 78 3.19 5.65 -14.87
N GLN A 79 3.69 6.84 -14.53
CA GLN A 79 3.86 7.27 -13.14
C GLN A 79 2.52 7.36 -12.41
N LEU A 80 1.49 7.92 -13.05
CA LEU A 80 0.14 8.00 -12.50
C LEU A 80 -0.46 6.61 -12.27
N ALA A 81 -0.33 5.69 -13.23
CA ALA A 81 -0.81 4.32 -13.10
C ALA A 81 -0.10 3.56 -11.97
N ALA A 82 1.21 3.74 -11.85
CA ALA A 82 2.02 3.13 -10.80
C ALA A 82 1.64 3.66 -9.40
N ALA A 83 1.47 4.99 -9.28
CA ALA A 83 1.00 5.64 -8.05
C ALA A 83 -0.41 5.21 -7.67
N ALA A 84 -1.34 5.13 -8.63
CA ALA A 84 -2.70 4.66 -8.40
C ALA A 84 -2.71 3.19 -7.93
N THR A 85 -1.89 2.34 -8.54
CA THR A 85 -1.76 0.93 -8.15
C THR A 85 -1.27 0.80 -6.70
N PHE A 86 -0.23 1.56 -6.33
CA PHE A 86 0.27 1.62 -4.96
C PHE A 86 -0.81 2.08 -3.98
N ALA A 87 -1.51 3.18 -4.29
CA ALA A 87 -2.51 3.78 -3.42
C ALA A 87 -3.73 2.87 -3.23
N VAL A 88 -4.26 2.30 -4.30
CA VAL A 88 -5.42 1.38 -4.26
C VAL A 88 -5.06 0.10 -3.50
N ALA A 89 -3.89 -0.47 -3.76
CA ALA A 89 -3.44 -1.66 -3.05
C ALA A 89 -3.25 -1.39 -1.55
N GLY A 90 -2.62 -0.26 -1.20
CA GLY A 90 -2.48 0.19 0.18
C GLY A 90 -3.82 0.39 0.89
N ALA A 91 -4.76 1.09 0.24
CA ALA A 91 -6.11 1.28 0.77
C ALA A 91 -6.85 -0.06 0.97
N GLY A 92 -6.66 -1.03 0.06
CA GLY A 92 -7.20 -2.38 0.19
C GLY A 92 -6.69 -3.12 1.44
N VAL A 93 -5.39 -3.03 1.72
CA VAL A 93 -4.78 -3.60 2.94
C VAL A 93 -5.38 -2.97 4.20
N VAL A 94 -5.52 -1.64 4.22
CA VAL A 94 -6.12 -0.91 5.35
C VAL A 94 -7.59 -1.28 5.55
N ALA A 95 -8.37 -1.38 4.47
CA ALA A 95 -9.77 -1.78 4.52
C ALA A 95 -9.95 -3.20 5.08
N LEU A 96 -9.12 -4.15 4.63
CA LEU A 96 -9.09 -5.51 5.19
C LEU A 96 -8.76 -5.50 6.68
N TRP A 97 -7.83 -4.65 7.11
CA TRP A 97 -7.47 -4.50 8.52
C TRP A 97 -8.62 -3.96 9.38
N CYS A 98 -9.26 -2.88 8.94
CA CYS A 98 -10.41 -2.27 9.62
C CYS A 98 -11.59 -3.25 9.70
N GLY A 99 -11.93 -3.91 8.59
CA GLY A 99 -13.00 -4.91 8.54
C GLY A 99 -12.77 -6.07 9.52
N ARG A 100 -11.52 -6.49 9.71
CA ARG A 100 -11.14 -7.51 10.69
C ARG A 100 -11.30 -7.03 12.13
N ARG A 101 -10.83 -5.83 12.46
CA ARG A 101 -10.98 -5.28 13.82
C ARG A 101 -12.45 -5.14 14.21
N LEU A 102 -13.29 -4.70 13.28
CA LEU A 102 -14.73 -4.58 13.49
C LEU A 102 -15.39 -5.96 13.70
N SER A 103 -15.01 -6.95 12.89
CA SER A 103 -15.51 -8.33 13.01
C SER A 103 -15.08 -9.00 14.32
N ALA A 104 -13.83 -8.79 14.76
CA ALA A 104 -13.33 -9.30 16.03
C ALA A 104 -14.04 -8.65 17.23
N ARG A 105 -14.29 -7.34 17.16
CA ARG A 105 -15.09 -6.62 18.16
C ARG A 105 -16.51 -7.19 18.25
N LYS A 106 -17.22 -7.36 17.13
CA LYS A 106 -18.57 -7.94 17.11
C LYS A 106 -18.63 -9.33 17.78
N ARG A 107 -17.67 -10.22 17.50
CA ARG A 107 -17.61 -11.56 18.13
C ARG A 107 -17.39 -11.48 19.65
N ARG A 108 -16.54 -10.57 20.12
CA ARG A 108 -16.32 -10.37 21.56
C ARG A 108 -17.57 -9.85 22.26
N THR A 109 -18.27 -8.89 21.67
CA THR A 109 -19.52 -8.36 22.25
C THR A 109 -20.60 -9.45 22.32
N ALA A 110 -20.74 -10.26 21.27
CA ALA A 110 -21.69 -11.37 21.24
C ALA A 110 -21.40 -12.43 22.32
N ALA A 111 -20.12 -12.79 22.53
CA ALA A 111 -19.71 -13.74 23.56
C ALA A 111 -20.02 -13.24 24.98
N LEU A 112 -19.84 -11.94 25.25
CA LEU A 112 -20.15 -11.32 26.54
C LEU A 112 -21.65 -11.28 26.83
N THR A 113 -22.49 -11.10 25.82
CA THR A 113 -23.96 -11.15 25.99
C THR A 113 -24.49 -12.56 26.26
N THR A 114 -23.84 -13.60 25.73
CA THR A 114 -24.24 -15.00 25.99
C THR A 114 -23.86 -15.45 27.40
N TYR A 115 -22.75 -14.97 27.96
CA TYR A 115 -22.32 -15.31 29.32
C TYR A 115 -23.11 -14.60 30.44
N ARG A 116 -23.94 -13.62 30.08
CA ARG A 116 -24.73 -12.81 31.02
C ARG A 116 -26.20 -13.24 31.12
N ARG A 117 -26.59 -14.32 30.42
CA ARG A 117 -27.87 -15.01 30.54
C ARG A 117 -27.66 -16.34 31.25
#